data_AF-A0A3M2HXS1-F1
#
_entry.id   AF-A0A3M2HXS1-F1
#
_cell.length_a   1.000
_cell.length_b   1.000
_cell.length_c   1.000
_cell.angle_alpha   90.00
_cell.angle_beta   90.00
_cell.angle_gamma   90.00
#
_symmetry.space_group_name_H-M   'P 1'
#
loop_
_entity.id
_entity.type
_entity.pdbx_description
1 polymer ?
#
loop_
_entity_poly.entity_id
_entity_poly.type
_entity_poly.pdbx_seq_one_letter_code
_entity_poly.pdbx_strand_id
1 'polypeptide(L)'
;DFRREIMNYIAALSLEGKKFDWRSNDRLAKALELKLFEDQKDSIKLSSLVSSVLDKETQEKIDIVKARLIKDFGYDEHSATDVLNYVASIFARGDIQEENQ
;
A
#
# COMPACT_ATOMS: atom_id res chain seq x y z
N ASP A 1 22.99 11.72 -13.08
CA ASP A 1 21.86 11.81 -14.03
C ASP A 1 21.54 10.39 -14.49
N PHE A 2 20.47 9.80 -13.95
CA PHE A 2 20.10 8.39 -14.20
C PHE A 2 19.69 8.15 -15.66
N ARG A 3 19.06 9.13 -16.32
CA ARG A 3 18.69 9.02 -17.75
C ARG A 3 19.93 8.90 -18.63
N ARG A 4 20.96 9.72 -18.37
CA ARG A 4 22.23 9.65 -19.13
C ARG A 4 22.92 8.30 -18.96
N GLU A 5 22.86 7.74 -17.76
CA GLU A 5 23.45 6.44 -17.44
C GLU A 5 22.76 5.28 -18.18
N ILE A 6 21.43 5.28 -18.22
CA ILE A 6 20.66 4.30 -19.01
C ILE A 6 20.92 4.45 -20.51
N MET A 7 20.98 5.69 -21.02
CA MET A 7 21.30 5.94 -22.43
C MET A 7 22.69 5.42 -22.80
N ASN A 8 23.69 5.64 -21.94
CA ASN A 8 25.04 5.12 -22.15
C ASN A 8 25.07 3.59 -22.14
N TYR A 9 24.28 2.97 -21.27
CA TYR A 9 24.19 1.51 -21.18
C TYR A 9 23.51 0.88 -22.40
N ILE A 10 22.41 1.48 -22.87
CA ILE A 10 21.73 1.07 -24.12
C ILE A 10 22.67 1.25 -25.32
N ALA A 11 23.41 2.36 -25.37
CA ALA A 11 24.38 2.63 -26.42
C ALA A 11 25.51 1.59 -26.42
N ALA A 12 26.06 1.23 -25.25
CA ALA A 12 27.08 0.19 -25.12
C ALA A 12 26.57 -1.18 -25.59
N LEU A 13 25.36 -1.58 -25.18
CA LEU A 13 24.75 -2.85 -25.63
C LEU A 13 24.48 -2.88 -27.14
N SER A 14 24.04 -1.76 -27.72
CA SER A 14 23.82 -1.63 -29.16
C SER A 14 25.13 -1.76 -29.95
N LEU A 15 26.23 -1.20 -29.45
CA LEU A 15 27.56 -1.36 -30.04
C LEU A 15 28.06 -2.80 -30.00
N GLU A 16 27.69 -3.55 -28.96
CA GLU A 16 28.00 -4.98 -28.83
C GLU A 16 27.04 -5.89 -29.62
N GLY A 17 26.04 -5.33 -30.33
CA GLY A 17 25.02 -6.08 -31.07
C GLY A 17 24.04 -6.84 -30.17
N LYS A 18 24.01 -6.53 -28.88
CA LYS A 18 23.14 -7.17 -27.88
C LYS A 18 21.85 -6.36 -27.73
N LYS A 19 20.75 -7.08 -27.51
CA LYS A 19 19.46 -6.45 -27.20
C LYS A 19 19.45 -5.97 -25.76
N PHE A 20 18.82 -4.83 -25.53
CA PHE A 20 18.60 -4.30 -24.20
C PHE A 20 17.62 -5.19 -23.42
N ASP A 21 18.03 -5.62 -22.23
CA ASP A 21 17.18 -6.31 -21.26
C ASP A 21 17.07 -5.43 -20.00
N TRP A 22 15.85 -5.15 -19.56
CA TRP A 22 15.58 -4.34 -18.38
C TRP A 22 16.11 -4.97 -17.07
N ARG A 23 16.38 -6.29 -17.07
CA ARG A 23 16.95 -7.05 -15.95
C ARG A 23 18.47 -6.99 -15.86
N SER A 24 19.13 -6.51 -16.91
CA SER A 24 20.60 -6.55 -17.00
C SER A 24 21.32 -5.52 -16.15
N ASN A 25 20.58 -4.61 -15.52
CA ASN A 25 21.11 -3.59 -14.62
C ASN A 25 20.25 -3.52 -13.35
N ASP A 26 20.82 -3.90 -12.21
CA ASP A 26 20.13 -3.94 -10.91
C ASP A 26 19.54 -2.59 -10.50
N ARG A 27 20.22 -1.49 -10.84
CA ARG A 27 19.75 -0.14 -10.53
C ARG A 27 18.55 0.24 -11.37
N LEU A 28 18.52 -0.15 -12.64
CA LEU A 28 17.35 0.02 -13.51
C LEU A 28 16.19 -0.83 -13.03
N ALA A 29 16.44 -2.11 -12.74
CA ALA A 29 15.42 -3.03 -12.24
C ALA A 29 14.77 -2.49 -10.97
N LYS A 30 15.57 -2.06 -10.00
CA LYS A 30 15.08 -1.47 -8.74
C LYS A 30 14.32 -0.16 -8.94
N ALA A 31 14.74 0.68 -9.89
CA ALA A 31 14.02 1.91 -10.21
C ALA A 31 12.66 1.61 -10.88
N LEU A 32 12.60 0.60 -11.74
CA LEU A 32 11.35 0.13 -12.36
C LEU A 32 10.42 -0.51 -11.34
N GLU A 33 10.93 -1.33 -10.43
CA GLU A 33 10.17 -1.90 -9.31
C GLU A 33 9.57 -0.81 -8.42
N LEU A 34 10.38 0.18 -8.04
CA LEU A 34 9.92 1.29 -7.20
C LEU A 34 8.84 2.13 -7.90
N LYS A 35 9.01 2.37 -9.22
CA LYS A 35 8.02 3.09 -10.02
C LYS A 35 6.73 2.28 -10.18
N LEU A 36 6.84 0.98 -10.48
CA LEU A 36 5.69 0.07 -10.61
C LEU A 36 4.94 -0.04 -9.28
N PHE A 37 5.67 -0.10 -8.17
CA PHE A 37 5.10 -0.10 -6.83
C PHE A 37 4.35 1.19 -6.56
N GLU A 38 4.94 2.36 -6.77
CA GLU A 38 4.24 3.64 -6.59
C GLU A 38 3.00 3.77 -7.49
N ASP A 39 3.08 3.32 -8.76
CA ASP A 39 1.95 3.36 -9.69
C ASP A 39 0.82 2.37 -9.30
N GLN A 40 1.15 1.26 -8.63
CA GLN A 40 0.16 0.27 -8.17
C GLN A 40 -0.25 0.42 -6.70
N LYS A 41 0.44 1.24 -5.91
CA LYS A 41 0.23 1.40 -4.47
C LYS A 41 -1.21 1.76 -4.11
N ASP A 42 -1.86 2.59 -4.91
CA ASP A 42 -3.25 2.97 -4.66
C ASP A 42 -4.26 1.92 -5.17
N SER A 43 -3.85 1.07 -6.12
CA SER A 43 -4.60 -0.11 -6.56
C SER A 43 -4.51 -1.28 -5.55
N ILE A 44 -3.36 -1.44 -4.90
CA ILE A 44 -3.09 -2.45 -3.87
C ILE A 44 -3.84 -2.12 -2.57
N LYS A 45 -3.97 -0.83 -2.22
CA LYS A 45 -4.69 -0.39 -1.01
C LYS A 45 -6.19 -0.71 -1.03
N LEU A 46 -6.85 -0.69 -2.20
CA LEU A 46 -8.29 -0.97 -2.26
C LEU A 46 -8.60 -2.47 -2.37
N SER A 47 -7.72 -3.26 -2.98
CA SER A 47 -7.93 -4.70 -3.16
C SER A 47 -7.46 -5.55 -1.98
N SER A 48 -6.39 -5.14 -1.28
CA SER A 48 -5.87 -5.92 -0.14
C SER A 48 -6.66 -5.74 1.15
N LEU A 49 -7.40 -4.63 1.33
CA LEU A 49 -8.37 -4.46 2.42
C LEU A 49 -9.67 -5.26 2.21
N VAL A 50 -9.93 -5.75 0.98
CA VAL A 50 -11.20 -6.43 0.62
C VAL A 50 -10.98 -7.92 0.26
N SER A 51 -9.74 -8.40 0.18
CA SER A 51 -9.42 -9.75 -0.34
C SER A 51 -8.84 -10.75 0.66
N SER A 52 -8.71 -10.44 1.94
CA SER A 52 -8.68 -11.50 2.95
C SER A 52 -10.05 -11.52 3.58
N VAL A 53 -10.82 -12.57 3.33
CA VAL A 53 -11.96 -12.95 4.16
C VAL A 53 -11.56 -12.68 5.60
N LEU A 54 -12.13 -11.65 6.23
CA LEU A 54 -11.87 -11.35 7.63
C LEU A 54 -12.21 -12.64 8.37
N ASP A 55 -11.23 -13.17 9.11
CA ASP A 55 -11.44 -14.36 9.91
C ASP A 55 -12.68 -14.16 10.79
N LYS A 56 -13.53 -15.19 10.95
CA LYS A 56 -14.83 -15.06 11.63
C LYS A 56 -14.66 -14.49 13.03
N GLU A 57 -13.59 -14.88 13.72
CA GLU A 57 -13.25 -14.37 15.04
C GLU A 57 -12.96 -12.85 15.04
N THR A 58 -12.34 -12.35 13.96
CA THR A 58 -12.06 -10.92 13.80
C THR A 58 -13.34 -10.14 13.49
N GLN A 59 -14.22 -10.70 12.66
CA GLN A 59 -15.52 -10.09 12.39
C GLN A 59 -16.38 -9.99 13.65
N GLU A 60 -16.42 -11.05 14.47
CA GLU A 60 -17.14 -11.03 15.76
C GLU A 60 -16.61 -9.94 16.70
N LYS A 61 -15.29 -9.76 16.77
CA LYS A 61 -14.68 -8.68 17.58
C LYS A 61 -15.08 -7.29 17.07
N ILE A 62 -15.08 -7.09 15.76
CA ILE A 62 -15.53 -5.83 15.13
C ILE A 62 -16.99 -5.56 15.49
N ASP A 63 -17.85 -6.57 15.41
CA ASP A 63 -19.28 -6.44 15.69
C ASP A 63 -19.54 -6.14 17.17
N ILE A 64 -18.77 -6.72 18.10
CA ILE A 64 -18.83 -6.38 19.54
C ILE A 64 -18.48 -4.90 19.76
N VAL A 65 -17.47 -4.38 19.08
CA VAL A 65 -17.06 -2.97 19.21
C VAL A 65 -18.13 -2.04 18.62
N LYS A 66 -18.69 -2.37 17.45
CA LYS A 66 -19.83 -1.62 16.88
C LYS A 66 -21.02 -1.59 17.82
N ALA A 67 -21.40 -2.74 18.37
CA ALA A 67 -22.51 -2.83 19.31
C ALA A 67 -22.29 -1.95 20.57
N ARG A 68 -21.04 -1.88 21.06
CA ARG A 68 -20.67 -0.98 22.17
C ARG A 68 -20.78 0.49 21.77
N LEU A 69 -20.30 0.88 20.58
CA LEU A 69 -20.40 2.25 20.08
C LEU A 69 -21.86 2.70 19.97
N ILE A 70 -22.73 1.83 19.46
CA ILE A 70 -24.16 2.11 19.32
C ILE A 70 -24.82 2.25 20.71
N LYS A 71 -24.58 1.29 21.60
CA LYS A 71 -25.24 1.21 22.90
C LYS A 71 -24.80 2.32 23.87
N ASP A 72 -23.49 2.56 23.96
CA ASP A 72 -22.92 3.40 25.03
C ASP A 72 -22.67 4.84 24.55
N PHE A 73 -22.56 5.06 23.24
CA PHE A 73 -22.21 6.36 22.66
C PHE A 73 -23.25 6.88 21.64
N GLY A 74 -24.33 6.13 21.38
CA GLY A 74 -25.44 6.58 20.54
C GLY A 74 -25.13 6.65 19.05
N TYR A 75 -24.11 5.92 18.58
CA TYR A 75 -23.83 5.78 17.15
C TYR A 75 -24.94 4.97 16.47
N ASP A 76 -25.10 5.17 15.17
CA ASP A 76 -25.85 4.24 14.32
C ASP A 76 -24.89 3.25 13.64
N GLU A 77 -25.43 2.23 12.97
CA GLU A 77 -24.64 1.18 12.32
C GLU A 77 -23.66 1.74 11.27
N HIS A 78 -24.05 2.82 10.59
CA HIS A 78 -23.26 3.42 9.53
C HIS A 78 -22.09 4.21 10.10
N SER A 79 -22.36 5.13 11.04
CA SER A 79 -21.37 5.94 11.72
C SER A 79 -20.39 5.10 12.56
N ALA A 80 -20.85 4.03 13.21
CA ALA A 80 -19.95 3.10 13.90
C ALA A 80 -18.96 2.42 12.93
N THR A 81 -19.43 2.06 11.73
CA THR A 81 -18.60 1.47 10.69
C THR A 81 -17.59 2.48 10.13
N ASP A 82 -18.03 3.72 9.88
CA ASP A 82 -17.18 4.77 9.33
C ASP A 82 -16.06 5.17 10.29
N VAL A 83 -16.34 5.24 11.59
CA VAL A 83 -15.31 5.52 12.61
C VAL A 83 -14.26 4.40 12.65
N LEU A 84 -14.69 3.14 12.62
CA LEU A 84 -13.76 2.00 12.60
C LEU A 84 -12.88 2.02 11.34
N ASN A 85 -13.46 2.32 10.18
CA ASN A 85 -12.71 2.48 8.93
C ASN A 85 -11.74 3.66 8.99
N TYR A 86 -12.15 4.78 9.59
CA TYR A 86 -11.30 5.95 9.77
C TYR A 86 -10.09 5.65 10.66
N VAL A 87 -10.30 5.01 11.80
CA VAL A 87 -9.22 4.57 12.72
C VAL A 87 -8.29 3.58 12.01
N ALA A 88 -8.84 2.57 11.31
CA ALA A 88 -8.03 1.65 10.52
C ALA A 88 -7.17 2.36 9.47
N SER A 89 -7.70 3.41 8.85
CA SER A 89 -6.96 4.22 7.88
C SER A 89 -5.80 5.01 8.51
N ILE A 90 -5.94 5.49 9.75
CA ILE A 90 -4.86 6.17 10.50
C ILE A 90 -3.75 5.17 10.82
N PHE A 91 -4.10 3.99 11.33
CA PHE A 91 -3.15 2.92 11.61
C PHE A 91 -2.41 2.49 10.33
N ALA A 92 -3.12 2.34 9.21
CA ALA A 92 -2.53 1.94 7.93
C ALA A 92 -1.58 3.00 7.32
N ARG A 93 -1.81 4.28 7.60
CA ARG A 93 -0.90 5.37 7.17
C ARG A 93 0.33 5.49 8.07
N GLY A 94 0.32 4.89 9.26
CA GLY A 94 1.41 5.02 10.23
C GLY A 94 1.48 6.40 10.87
N ASP A 95 0.38 7.17 10.83
CA ASP A 95 0.30 8.57 11.32
C ASP A 95 0.31 8.67 12.87
N ILE A 96 0.51 7.56 13.58
CA ILE A 96 0.69 7.55 15.04
C ILE A 96 2.18 7.80 15.32
N GLN A 97 2.63 9.03 15.09
CA GLN A 97 3.84 9.50 15.75
C GLN A 97 3.53 9.61 17.24
N GLU A 98 4.26 8.86 18.06
CA GLU A 98 4.24 8.96 19.52
C GLU A 98 4.49 10.42 19.93
N GLU A 99 3.43 11.15 20.30
CA GLU A 99 3.58 12.27 21.22
C GLU A 99 3.88 11.69 22.60
N ASN A 100 5.14 11.37 22.82
CA ASN A 100 5.71 11.26 24.16
C ASN A 100 5.65 12.65 24.81
N GLN A 101 4.71 12.86 25.74
CA GLN A 101 4.80 13.83 26.84
C GLN A 101 4.33 13.20 28.14
#